data_AF-A0A0S3S9Y8-F1
#
_entry.id   AF-A0A0S3S9Y8-F1
#
_cell.length_a   1.000
_cell.length_b   1.000
_cell.length_c   1.000
_cell.angle_alpha   90.00
_cell.angle_beta   90.00
_cell.angle_gamma   90.00
#
_symmetry.space_group_name_H-M   'P 1'
#
loop_
_entity.id
_entity.type
_entity.pdbx_description
1 polymer ?
#
loop_
_entity_poly.entity_id
_entity_poly.type
_entity_poly.pdbx_seq_one_letter_code
_entity_poly.pdbx_strand_id
1 'polypeptide(L)'
;MFSHKCLFSTQMTDIHTRISHLEAHPLTPPPSPHHIHSNDTNSSQRHFLKLDVPRFDGTDPLGWIFKITQFFEYHNTPEEERITVASFYLDDTTLA
;
A
#
# COMPACT_ATOMS: atom_id res chain seq x y z
N MET A 1 -26.67 5.45 37.85
CA MET A 1 -26.83 6.22 36.58
C MET A 1 -25.71 7.26 36.34
N PHE A 2 -24.79 7.50 37.29
CA PHE A 2 -23.75 8.55 37.17
C PHE A 2 -22.37 8.08 36.63
N SER A 3 -21.98 6.81 36.77
CA SER A 3 -20.65 6.33 36.32
C SER A 3 -20.45 6.37 34.80
N HIS A 4 -21.48 6.09 34.01
CA HIS A 4 -21.34 6.00 32.55
C HIS A 4 -21.17 7.39 31.91
N LYS A 5 -21.75 8.43 32.53
CA LYS A 5 -21.61 9.83 32.10
C LYS A 5 -20.21 10.36 32.40
N CYS A 6 -19.62 9.98 33.54
CA CYS A 6 -18.26 10.33 33.92
C CYS A 6 -17.24 9.70 32.97
N LEU A 7 -17.36 8.40 32.70
CA LEU A 7 -16.47 7.68 31.79
C LEU A 7 -16.48 8.30 30.38
N PHE A 8 -17.67 8.65 29.88
CA PHE A 8 -17.81 9.32 28.59
C PHE A 8 -17.14 10.70 28.56
N SER A 9 -17.25 11.47 29.64
CA SER A 9 -16.57 12.77 29.77
C SER A 9 -15.04 12.63 29.78
N THR A 10 -14.52 11.59 30.44
CA THR A 10 -13.08 11.31 30.47
C THR A 10 -12.56 10.93 29.09
N GLN A 11 -13.29 10.06 28.37
CA GLN A 11 -12.93 9.66 27.01
C GLN A 11 -12.93 10.86 26.04
N MET A 12 -13.90 11.77 26.17
CA MET A 12 -13.94 12.99 25.33
C MET A 12 -12.76 13.94 25.59
N THR A 13 -12.34 14.07 26.85
CA THR A 13 -11.21 14.92 27.22
C THR A 13 -9.89 14.37 26.67
N ASP A 14 -9.70 13.06 26.76
CA ASP A 14 -8.52 12.38 26.19
C ASP A 14 -8.41 12.62 24.67
N ILE A 15 -9.52 12.47 23.95
CA ILE A 15 -9.57 12.72 22.49
C ILE A 15 -9.20 14.18 22.18
N HIS A 16 -9.75 15.14 22.92
CA HIS A 16 -9.41 16.55 22.74
C HIS A 16 -7.91 16.80 22.92
N THR A 17 -7.31 16.26 23.97
CA THR A 17 -5.88 16.39 24.23
C THR A 17 -5.02 15.81 23.11
N ARG A 18 -5.39 14.64 22.57
CA ARG A 18 -4.64 14.00 21.47
C ARG A 18 -4.71 14.81 20.17
N ILE A 19 -5.85 15.43 19.87
CA ILE A 19 -6.03 16.30 18.69
C ILE A 19 -5.19 17.57 18.82
N SER A 20 -5.19 18.22 19.99
CA SER A 20 -4.37 19.42 20.23
C SER A 20 -2.87 19.16 20.03
N HIS A 21 -2.40 17.96 20.35
CA HIS A 21 -0.99 17.59 20.19
C HIS A 21 -0.61 17.28 18.72
N LEU A 22 -1.58 16.94 17.87
CA LEU A 22 -1.35 16.71 16.44
C LEU A 22 -1.24 18.03 15.66
N GLU A 23 -1.98 19.06 16.08
CA GLU A 23 -2.01 20.37 15.41
C GLU A 23 -0.77 21.24 15.72
N ALA A 24 -0.03 20.94 16.79
CA ALA A 24 1.11 21.75 17.25
C ALA A 24 2.45 21.45 16.54
N HIS A 25 2.46 21.28 15.22
CA HIS A 25 3.71 21.29 14.43
C HIS A 25 3.98 22.69 13.85
N PRO A 26 4.73 23.57 14.54
CA PRO A 26 5.19 24.82 13.95
C PRO A 26 6.19 24.52 12.83
N LEU A 27 5.92 25.07 11.65
CA LEU A 27 6.80 25.11 10.49
C LEU A 27 8.11 25.83 10.87
N THR A 28 9.13 25.09 11.30
CA THR A 28 10.51 25.59 11.37
C THR A 28 11.41 24.64 10.59
N PRO A 29 12.12 25.11 9.55
CA PRO A 29 13.10 24.29 8.85
C PRO A 29 14.35 24.13 9.74
N PRO A 30 14.91 22.92 9.87
CA PRO A 30 16.17 22.72 10.56
C PRO A 30 17.35 23.31 9.76
N PRO A 31 18.43 23.77 10.41
CA PRO A 31 19.61 24.29 9.72
C PRO A 31 20.33 23.16 8.97
N SER A 32 20.58 23.39 7.67
CA SER A 32 21.25 22.46 6.76
C SER A 32 22.70 22.15 7.20
N PRO A 33 23.11 20.87 7.29
CA PRO A 33 24.51 20.51 7.46
C PRO A 33 25.27 20.65 6.13
N HIS A 34 26.42 21.31 6.18
CA HIS A 34 27.36 21.43 5.07
C HIS A 34 28.00 20.09 4.67
N HIS A 35 27.86 19.76 3.38
CA HIS A 35 28.76 19.05 2.45
C HIS A 35 29.67 17.91 2.94
N ILE A 36 29.39 16.67 2.51
CA ILE A 36 30.42 15.76 1.98
C ILE A 36 29.93 15.14 0.66
N HIS A 37 30.70 15.36 -0.38
CA HIS A 37 30.61 14.71 -1.68
C HIS A 37 31.07 13.26 -1.56
N SER A 38 30.13 12.31 -1.55
CA SER A 38 30.40 10.89 -1.75
C SER A 38 29.72 10.47 -3.03
N ASN A 39 30.52 10.38 -4.09
CA ASN A 39 30.13 9.88 -5.38
C ASN A 39 29.93 8.35 -5.30
N ASP A 40 28.84 7.91 -4.67
CA ASP A 40 28.38 6.53 -4.77
C ASP A 40 27.32 6.46 -5.86
N THR A 41 27.79 6.30 -7.09
CA THR A 41 27.00 5.76 -8.19
C THR A 41 26.63 4.31 -7.89
N ASN A 42 25.89 4.07 -6.81
CA ASN A 42 25.20 2.81 -6.61
C ASN A 42 23.92 2.91 -7.42
N SER A 43 24.06 2.56 -8.71
CA SER A 43 22.95 2.18 -9.57
C SER A 43 21.99 1.42 -8.69
N SER A 44 20.86 2.05 -8.35
CA SER A 44 19.73 1.37 -7.74
C SER A 44 19.39 0.27 -8.73
N GLN A 45 19.94 -0.91 -8.50
CA GLN A 45 19.56 -2.12 -9.19
C GLN A 45 18.12 -2.27 -8.77
N ARG A 46 17.21 -1.67 -9.56
CA ARG A 46 15.80 -1.97 -9.49
C ARG A 46 15.77 -3.46 -9.74
N HIS A 47 15.65 -4.24 -8.67
CA HIS A 47 15.43 -5.66 -8.75
C HIS A 47 14.15 -5.77 -9.58
N PHE A 48 14.30 -6.05 -10.88
CA PHE A 48 13.18 -6.27 -11.77
C PHE A 48 12.60 -7.60 -11.32
N LEU A 49 11.60 -7.53 -10.45
CA LEU A 49 10.80 -8.66 -10.05
C LEU A 49 10.01 -9.07 -11.30
N LYS A 50 10.49 -10.13 -11.97
CA LYS A 50 9.73 -10.73 -13.06
C LYS A 50 8.61 -11.54 -12.45
N LEU A 51 7.45 -10.91 -12.28
CA LEU A 51 6.23 -11.59 -11.86
C LEU A 51 5.68 -12.36 -13.06
N ASP A 52 6.09 -13.63 -13.20
CA ASP A 52 5.43 -14.55 -14.13
C ASP A 52 4.09 -14.97 -13.54
N VAL A 53 2.99 -14.46 -14.10
CA VAL A 53 1.63 -14.86 -13.74
C VAL A 53 1.30 -16.15 -14.51
N PRO A 54 1.06 -17.28 -13.84
CA PRO A 54 0.67 -18.51 -14.52
C PRO A 54 -0.72 -18.36 -15.15
N ARG A 55 -0.97 -19.11 -16.23
CA ARG A 55 -2.32 -19.27 -16.78
C ARG A 55 -3.18 -20.02 -15.74
N PHE A 56 -4.41 -19.59 -15.56
CA PHE A 56 -5.35 -20.19 -14.62
C PHE A 56 -6.06 -21.37 -15.27
N ASP A 57 -5.83 -22.56 -14.72
CA ASP A 57 -6.41 -23.83 -15.17
C ASP A 57 -7.58 -24.31 -14.29
N GLY A 58 -8.02 -23.48 -13.32
CA GLY A 58 -9.03 -23.83 -12.33
C GLY A 58 -8.44 -24.32 -10.99
N THR A 59 -7.14 -24.59 -10.91
CA THR A 59 -6.47 -25.02 -9.68
C THR A 59 -5.99 -23.82 -8.86
N ASP A 60 -6.11 -23.90 -7.54
CA ASP A 60 -5.64 -22.87 -6.59
C ASP A 60 -6.05 -21.42 -6.97
N PRO A 61 -7.35 -21.10 -6.97
CA PRO A 61 -7.84 -19.76 -7.32
C PRO A 61 -7.28 -18.67 -6.41
N LEU A 62 -7.05 -18.96 -5.12
CA LEU A 62 -6.52 -17.97 -4.18
C LEU A 62 -5.07 -17.63 -4.48
N GLY A 63 -4.23 -18.64 -4.75
CA GLY A 63 -2.85 -18.42 -5.16
C GLY A 63 -2.74 -17.68 -6.49
N TRP A 64 -3.63 -17.97 -7.43
CA TRP A 64 -3.69 -17.24 -8.70
C TRP A 64 -4.11 -15.77 -8.52
N ILE A 65 -5.19 -15.52 -7.77
CA ILE A 65 -5.67 -14.15 -7.45
C ILE A 65 -4.56 -13.34 -6.79
N PHE A 66 -3.84 -13.92 -5.83
CA PHE A 66 -2.73 -13.25 -5.17
C PHE A 66 -1.66 -12.83 -6.18
N LYS A 67 -1.22 -13.75 -7.07
CA LYS A 67 -0.18 -13.47 -8.07
C LYS A 67 -0.60 -12.41 -9.09
N ILE A 68 -1.81 -12.50 -9.65
CA ILE A 68 -2.30 -11.50 -10.63
C ILE A 68 -2.51 -10.13 -9.97
N THR A 69 -2.89 -10.09 -8.68
CA THR A 69 -2.99 -8.83 -7.92
C THR A 69 -1.62 -8.18 -7.75
N GLN A 70 -0.60 -8.95 -7.37
CA GLN A 70 0.78 -8.45 -7.27
C GLN A 70 1.31 -7.96 -8.62
N PHE A 71 0.96 -8.63 -9.71
CA PHE A 71 1.27 -8.18 -11.06
C PHE A 71 0.67 -6.80 -11.36
N PHE A 72 -0.62 -6.59 -11.07
CA PHE A 72 -1.26 -5.29 -11.28
C PHE A 72 -0.67 -4.17 -10.43
N GLU A 73 -0.35 -4.44 -9.16
CA GLU A 73 0.28 -3.47 -8.28
C GLU A 73 1.68 -3.10 -8.78
N TYR A 74 2.50 -4.08 -9.15
CA TYR A 74 3.85 -3.85 -9.64
C TYR A 74 3.89 -3.10 -10.97
N HIS A 75 3.00 -3.46 -11.90
CA HIS A 75 2.89 -2.80 -13.21
C HIS A 75 2.06 -1.52 -13.19
N ASN A 76 1.51 -1.13 -12.03
CA ASN A 76 0.55 -0.02 -11.90
C ASN A 76 -0.60 -0.11 -12.91
N THR A 77 -1.13 -1.32 -13.12
CA THR A 77 -2.23 -1.56 -14.06
C THR A 77 -3.51 -0.85 -13.58
N PRO A 78 -4.09 0.05 -14.41
CA PRO A 78 -5.34 0.74 -14.11
C PRO A 78 -6.49 -0.23 -13.85
N GLU A 79 -7.39 0.11 -12.93
CA GLU A 79 -8.50 -0.75 -12.53
C GLU A 79 -9.38 -1.17 -13.71
N GLU A 80 -9.67 -0.22 -14.62
CA GLU A 80 -10.46 -0.45 -15.83
C GLU A 80 -9.85 -1.48 -16.79
N GLU A 81 -8.53 -1.68 -16.75
CA GLU A 81 -7.82 -2.61 -17.63
C GLU A 81 -7.62 -3.99 -17.00
N ARG A 82 -7.72 -4.10 -15.66
CA ARG A 82 -7.40 -5.35 -14.93
C ARG A 82 -8.21 -6.54 -15.39
N ILE A 83 -9.51 -6.36 -15.64
CA ILE A 83 -10.39 -7.45 -16.10
C ILE A 83 -9.95 -7.94 -17.48
N THR A 84 -9.72 -7.02 -18.40
CA THR A 84 -9.25 -7.34 -19.76
C THR A 84 -7.90 -8.06 -19.71
N VAL A 85 -6.95 -7.55 -18.91
CA VAL A 85 -5.64 -8.18 -18.76
C VAL A 85 -5.76 -9.58 -18.14
N ALA A 86 -6.54 -9.73 -17.07
CA ALA A 86 -6.76 -11.02 -16.39
C ALA A 86 -7.31 -12.08 -17.34
N SER A 87 -8.19 -11.71 -18.27
CA SER A 87 -8.78 -12.63 -19.25
C SER A 87 -7.74 -13.35 -20.12
N PHE A 88 -6.62 -12.70 -20.46
CA PHE A 88 -5.55 -13.34 -21.23
C PHE A 88 -4.82 -14.44 -20.46
N TYR A 89 -4.94 -14.43 -19.13
CA TYR A 89 -4.34 -15.41 -18.24
C TYR A 89 -5.31 -16.51 -17.83
N LEU A 90 -6.53 -16.57 -18.38
CA LEU A 90 -7.44 -17.68 -18.20
C LEU A 90 -7.20 -18.74 -19.30
N ASP A 91 -7.28 -20.03 -18.95
CA ASP A 91 -7.17 -21.10 -19.94
C ASP A 91 -8.47 -21.25 -20.75
N ASP A 92 -8.36 -21.66 -22.02
CA ASP A 92 -9.49 -21.72 -22.97
C ASP A 92 -10.65 -22.62 -22.47
N THR A 93 -10.36 -23.57 -21.58
CA THR A 93 -11.36 -24.48 -20.98
C THR A 93 -12.25 -23.81 -19.91
N THR A 94 -11.93 -22.58 -19.47
CA THR A 94 -12.75 -21.83 -18.50
C THR A 94 -13.76 -20.89 -19.17
N LEU A 95 -13.75 -20.78 -20.50
CA LEU A 95 -14.68 -19.95 -21.29
C LEU A 95 -15.91 -20.73 -21.81
N ALA A 96 -16.08 -22.00 -21.42
CA ALA A 96 -17.18 -22.87 -21.86
C ALA A 96 -18.30 -23.01 -20.81
#